data_AF-K5WV16-F1
#
_entry.id   AF-K5WV16-F1
#
_cell.length_a   1.000
_cell.length_b   1.000
_cell.length_c   1.000
_cell.angle_alpha   90.00
_cell.angle_beta   90.00
_cell.angle_gamma   90.00
#
_symmetry.space_group_name_H-M   'P 1'
#
loop_
_entity.id
_entity.type
_entity.pdbx_description
1 polymer ?
#
loop_
_entity_poly.entity_id
_entity_poly.type
_entity_poly.pdbx_seq_one_letter_code
_entity_poly.pdbx_strand_id
1 'polypeptide(L)'
;MSIAECPRCGYHLATELKEEVSTLGAEVRRLEDLIPRLQEEKAVLLRRINNAQERTRHLPFEVLSNIFLFARPPIDFTAHEPRYYHFDDPDYPPLTGHFDPDEDFHHTLAAVSHRWRQVALSTPQLWTSISLHVLNTFTDFNTSLLDLYFKNARNLPVSVQMDFSNPALVWEKIPPRRSDFLTRLEPLAEFIFDENADKVQSLSLIRPPAEWFYSTRSNFPHCDSVTIYWLTPEDESNFFYDFEEFTSLHQVKLSGSGLTFTLPASVSALQLSQTDLTGCLESLARSPNLIRLDITNAWTTAFSSALFNVAIKPIVLHRLEILTWSEMVVDVNHDFLRYARFVNLTTLEWDEYRTYYHRLVSDEGKRLRLAFFSSLPSTLSSLTFNYLDIDSPSLVNLLYCIPQLTKLYLTRCPREVVVGAIKAIGRPPANRVESSLPSNVLPNLCALSILDTRSRVLDALVFIEMLESLHAAGPQQKQFLLNTNSDVDWPSDALGEVQALLLSGMDVKITFTHGDSTFSVPSG
;
A
#
# COMPACT_ATOMS: atom_id res chain seq x y z
N MET A 1 14.39 1.89 86.03
CA MET A 1 15.56 0.98 85.95
C MET A 1 16.78 1.85 85.74
N SER A 2 17.67 1.86 86.73
CA SER A 2 18.78 2.79 86.88
C SER A 2 19.97 2.35 86.01
N ILE A 3 20.52 3.27 85.22
CA ILE A 3 21.74 3.02 84.44
C ILE A 3 22.90 3.00 85.42
N ALA A 4 23.53 1.83 85.58
CA ALA A 4 24.63 1.64 86.52
C ALA A 4 25.90 2.32 86.00
N GLU A 5 26.33 3.37 86.69
CA GLU A 5 27.67 3.96 86.53
C GLU A 5 28.74 3.03 87.11
N CYS A 6 29.85 2.86 86.40
CA CYS A 6 31.01 2.09 86.88
C CYS A 6 31.71 2.87 88.01
N PRO A 7 31.71 2.40 89.27
CA PRO A 7 32.17 3.19 90.41
C PRO A 7 33.69 3.37 90.51
N ARG A 8 34.47 2.78 89.58
CA ARG A 8 35.95 2.73 89.69
C ARG A 8 36.71 3.57 88.68
N CYS A 9 36.09 4.06 87.62
CA CYS A 9 36.80 4.86 86.60
C CYS A 9 36.04 6.08 86.09
N GLY A 10 34.75 6.26 86.42
CA GLY A 10 33.97 7.40 85.93
C GLY A 10 33.85 7.50 84.41
N TYR A 11 34.24 6.46 83.66
CA TYR A 11 34.27 6.49 82.19
C TYR A 11 32.87 6.22 81.62
N HIS A 12 32.27 7.27 81.04
CA HIS A 12 30.99 7.25 80.34
C HIS A 12 31.12 6.68 78.92
N LEU A 13 31.50 5.40 78.79
CA LEU A 13 31.71 4.76 77.48
C LEU A 13 30.45 4.76 76.59
N ALA A 14 29.26 4.79 77.19
CA ALA A 14 27.99 4.76 76.48
C ALA A 14 27.60 6.13 75.86
N THR A 15 28.16 7.23 76.37
CA THR A 15 27.83 8.58 75.89
C THR A 15 28.72 8.97 74.71
N GLU A 16 30.02 8.67 74.79
CA GLU A 16 30.98 8.90 73.69
C GLU A 16 30.63 8.08 72.43
N LEU A 17 30.30 6.80 72.58
CA LEU A 17 29.86 5.95 71.46
C LEU A 17 28.55 6.44 70.82
N LYS A 18 27.63 7.00 71.62
CA LYS A 18 26.35 7.50 71.12
C LYS A 18 26.50 8.83 70.40
N GLU A 19 27.38 9.70 70.89
CA GLU A 19 27.76 10.93 70.19
C GLU A 19 28.50 10.62 68.89
N GLU A 20 29.44 9.67 68.89
CA GLU A 20 30.19 9.28 67.70
C GLU A 20 29.28 8.68 66.61
N VAL A 21 28.36 7.77 66.99
CA VAL A 21 27.35 7.22 66.04
C VAL A 21 26.41 8.30 65.52
N SER A 22 26.00 9.26 66.36
CA SER A 22 25.16 10.38 65.93
C SER A 22 25.90 11.29 64.93
N THR A 23 27.19 11.54 65.19
CA THR A 23 28.05 12.38 64.34
C THR A 23 28.29 11.70 62.98
N LEU A 24 28.59 10.40 62.97
CA LEU A 24 28.72 9.60 61.74
C LEU A 24 27.40 9.53 60.97
N GLY A 25 26.26 9.41 61.64
CA GLY A 25 24.94 9.43 61.01
C GLY A 25 24.56 10.79 60.41
N ALA A 26 25.05 11.90 60.96
CA ALA A 26 24.90 13.22 60.35
C ALA A 26 25.79 13.34 59.09
N GLU A 27 26.99 12.78 59.12
CA GLU A 27 27.91 12.78 57.98
C GLU A 27 27.42 11.90 56.82
N VAL A 28 26.85 10.72 57.10
CA VAL A 28 26.20 9.88 56.08
C VAL A 28 25.09 10.64 55.39
N ARG A 29 24.20 11.31 56.14
CA ARG A 29 23.13 12.15 55.57
C ARG A 29 23.68 13.31 54.73
N ARG A 30 24.75 13.96 55.19
CA ARG A 30 25.44 15.00 54.42
C ARG A 30 25.97 14.46 53.10
N LEU A 31 26.54 13.25 53.09
CA LEU A 31 27.02 12.60 51.87
C LEU A 31 25.87 12.16 50.95
N GLU A 32 24.78 11.64 51.52
CA GLU A 32 23.55 11.30 50.78
C GLU A 32 22.93 12.54 50.11
N ASP A 33 23.02 13.72 50.72
CA ASP A 33 22.60 15.00 50.12
C ASP A 33 23.61 15.54 49.08
N LEU A 34 24.91 15.30 49.29
CA LEU A 34 25.98 15.83 48.43
C LEU A 34 26.13 15.02 47.13
N ILE A 35 25.93 13.70 47.18
CA ILE A 35 26.07 12.80 46.03
C ILE A 35 25.15 13.22 44.86
N PRO A 36 23.84 13.44 45.04
CA PRO A 36 22.95 13.88 43.97
C PRO A 36 23.38 15.21 43.35
N ARG A 37 23.84 16.18 44.18
CA ARG A 37 24.31 17.49 43.69
C ARG A 37 25.57 17.37 42.84
N LEU A 38 26.56 16.61 43.30
CA LEU A 38 27.78 16.35 42.52
C LEU A 38 27.48 15.56 41.23
N GLN A 39 26.50 14.65 41.25
CA GLN A 39 26.04 13.97 40.04
C GLN A 39 25.39 14.93 39.04
N GLU A 40 24.59 15.89 39.51
CA GLU A 40 24.00 16.94 38.69
C GLU A 40 25.07 17.87 38.09
N GLU A 41 26.01 18.35 38.91
CA GLU A 41 27.13 19.18 38.44
C GLU A 41 28.00 18.44 37.42
N LYS A 42 28.31 17.17 37.67
CA LYS A 42 29.01 16.29 36.72
C LYS A 42 28.23 16.18 35.41
N ALA A 43 26.92 15.97 35.46
CA ALA A 43 26.09 15.89 34.26
C ALA A 43 26.09 17.20 33.46
N VAL A 44 26.05 18.36 34.14
CA VAL A 44 26.15 19.68 33.51
C VAL A 44 27.51 19.86 32.81
N LEU A 45 28.61 19.49 33.47
CA LEU A 45 29.96 19.57 32.89
C LEU A 45 30.12 18.62 31.68
N LEU A 46 29.63 17.39 31.79
CA LEU A 46 29.64 16.43 30.67
C LEU A 46 28.83 16.95 29.47
N ARG A 47 27.66 17.56 29.70
CA ARG A 47 26.89 18.20 28.62
C ARG A 47 27.66 19.34 27.95
N ARG A 48 28.40 20.15 28.72
CA ARG A 48 29.25 21.22 28.17
C ARG A 48 30.42 20.68 27.35
N ILE A 49 31.08 19.62 27.83
CA ILE A 49 32.17 18.95 27.10
C ILE A 49 31.64 18.37 25.78
N ASN A 50 30.53 17.63 25.82
CA ASN A 50 29.92 17.05 24.62
C ASN A 50 29.53 18.12 23.60
N ASN A 51 28.91 19.23 24.05
CA ASN A 51 28.59 20.37 23.19
C ASN A 51 29.84 21.04 22.60
N ALA A 52 30.94 21.12 23.37
CA ALA A 52 32.19 21.67 22.88
C ALA A 52 32.89 20.76 21.84
N GLN A 53 32.72 19.45 21.96
CA GLN A 53 33.32 18.45 21.06
C GLN A 53 32.45 18.11 19.84
N GLU A 54 31.16 18.45 19.88
CA GLU A 54 30.21 18.17 18.81
C GLU A 54 30.61 18.85 17.49
N ARG A 55 30.99 18.06 16.48
CA ARG A 55 31.40 18.59 15.16
C ARG A 55 30.26 19.30 14.43
N THR A 56 29.02 18.87 14.68
CA THR A 56 27.80 19.47 14.08
C THR A 56 27.42 20.79 14.74
N ARG A 57 28.12 21.24 15.79
CA ARG A 57 27.82 22.53 16.46
C ARG A 57 28.00 23.76 15.56
N HIS A 58 28.73 23.60 14.46
CA HIS A 58 28.97 24.68 13.51
C HIS A 58 27.91 24.75 12.40
N LEU A 59 27.04 23.73 12.29
CA LEU A 59 25.97 23.71 11.30
C LEU A 59 24.80 24.59 11.74
N PRO A 60 24.25 25.46 10.89
CA PRO A 60 23.01 26.18 11.19
C PRO A 60 21.86 25.25 11.59
N PHE A 61 20.89 25.74 12.36
CA PHE A 61 19.74 24.96 12.80
C PHE A 61 18.99 24.37 11.59
N GLU A 62 18.82 25.18 10.55
CA GLU A 62 18.11 24.83 9.32
C GLU A 62 18.83 23.71 8.56
N VAL A 63 20.16 23.72 8.52
CA VAL A 63 20.95 22.67 7.88
C VAL A 63 20.79 21.36 8.66
N LEU A 64 20.81 21.41 9.99
CA LEU A 64 20.63 20.20 10.80
C LEU A 64 19.19 19.66 10.70
N SER A 65 18.18 20.55 10.70
CA SER A 65 16.78 20.18 10.45
C SER A 65 16.61 19.49 9.09
N ASN A 66 17.23 20.03 8.03
CA ASN A 66 17.20 19.41 6.71
C ASN A 66 17.90 18.05 6.67
N ILE A 67 19.02 17.90 7.40
CA ILE A 67 19.68 16.60 7.56
C ILE A 67 18.75 15.61 8.26
N PHE A 68 18.04 16.03 9.30
CA PHE A 68 17.08 15.17 10.01
C PHE A 68 15.92 14.76 9.10
N LEU A 69 15.36 15.70 8.33
CA LEU A 69 14.28 15.41 7.38
C LEU A 69 14.73 14.52 6.22
N PHE A 70 16.00 14.63 5.81
CA PHE A 70 16.57 13.73 4.82
C PHE A 70 16.82 12.33 5.39
N ALA A 71 17.30 12.25 6.63
CA ALA A 71 17.54 10.99 7.32
C ALA A 71 16.24 10.26 7.66
N ARG A 72 15.17 11.02 7.96
CA ARG A 72 13.82 10.49 8.15
C ARG A 72 12.79 11.40 7.49
N PRO A 73 12.44 11.15 6.22
CA PRO A 73 11.30 11.79 5.60
C PRO A 73 10.01 11.35 6.32
N PRO A 74 8.92 12.15 6.25
CA PRO A 74 7.61 11.72 6.73
C PRO A 74 7.23 10.37 6.12
N ILE A 75 6.64 9.50 6.94
CA ILE A 75 6.24 8.16 6.52
C ILE A 75 5.04 8.30 5.57
N ASP A 76 5.18 7.75 4.37
CA ASP A 76 4.06 7.59 3.43
C ASP A 76 3.37 6.25 3.71
N PHE A 77 2.32 6.27 4.54
CA PHE A 77 1.55 5.08 4.86
C PHE A 77 0.77 4.52 3.67
N THR A 78 0.56 5.30 2.61
CA THR A 78 -0.16 4.83 1.41
C THR A 78 0.68 3.86 0.57
N ALA A 79 2.00 4.04 0.59
CA ALA A 79 2.96 3.16 -0.07
C ALA A 79 3.34 1.93 0.78
N HIS A 80 3.03 1.94 2.08
CA HIS A 80 3.41 0.87 3.00
C HIS A 80 2.35 -0.24 3.04
N GLU A 81 2.72 -1.44 2.57
CA GLU A 81 1.97 -2.67 2.82
C GLU A 81 2.48 -3.31 4.13
N PRO A 82 1.61 -3.55 5.13
CA PRO A 82 1.98 -4.26 6.34
C PRO A 82 2.56 -5.63 5.98
N ARG A 83 3.66 -6.01 6.63
CA ARG A 83 4.19 -7.37 6.51
C ARG A 83 3.32 -8.30 7.31
N TYR A 84 2.68 -9.24 6.63
CA TYR A 84 1.93 -10.30 7.27
C TYR A 84 2.81 -11.52 7.48
N TYR A 85 3.08 -11.80 8.75
CA TYR A 85 3.72 -13.05 9.13
C TYR A 85 2.63 -14.09 9.35
N HIS A 86 2.78 -15.25 8.71
CA HIS A 86 1.92 -16.40 9.04
C HIS A 86 2.20 -16.80 10.50
N PHE A 87 1.21 -17.33 11.22
CA PHE A 87 1.42 -17.80 12.61
C PHE A 87 2.53 -18.85 12.74
N ASP A 88 2.82 -19.55 11.64
CA ASP A 88 3.84 -20.60 11.55
C ASP A 88 5.16 -20.10 10.96
N ASP A 89 5.28 -18.80 10.66
CA ASP A 89 6.50 -18.24 10.08
C ASP A 89 7.63 -18.26 11.13
N PRO A 90 8.74 -18.97 10.90
CA PRO A 90 9.85 -19.01 11.85
C PRO A 90 10.53 -17.63 12.04
N ASP A 91 10.36 -16.72 11.08
CA ASP A 91 10.82 -15.33 11.15
C ASP A 91 9.77 -14.40 11.80
N TYR A 92 8.64 -14.95 12.28
CA TYR A 92 7.65 -14.20 13.05
C TYR A 92 8.37 -13.55 14.23
N PRO A 93 8.47 -12.20 14.25
CA PRO A 93 9.20 -11.53 15.31
C PRO A 93 8.59 -11.94 16.65
N PRO A 94 9.40 -12.22 17.69
CA PRO A 94 8.88 -12.58 18.99
C PRO A 94 7.81 -11.58 19.43
N LEU A 95 6.90 -12.01 20.32
CA LEU A 95 5.75 -11.28 20.89
C LEU A 95 5.98 -9.80 21.29
N THR A 96 7.23 -9.36 21.31
CA THR A 96 7.67 -7.98 21.40
C THR A 96 7.36 -7.12 20.16
N GLY A 97 6.84 -7.69 19.08
CA GLY A 97 6.40 -6.95 17.88
C GLY A 97 7.52 -6.70 16.88
N HIS A 98 7.16 -6.45 15.62
CA HIS A 98 8.10 -5.94 14.62
C HIS A 98 8.50 -4.52 15.04
N PHE A 99 9.67 -4.40 15.68
CA PHE A 99 10.28 -3.10 15.94
C PHE A 99 10.81 -2.59 14.59
N ASP A 100 10.08 -1.67 13.94
CA ASP A 100 10.74 -0.87 12.90
C ASP A 100 11.75 0.01 13.66
N PRO A 101 13.07 -0.23 13.49
CA PRO A 101 14.09 0.57 14.18
C PRO A 101 13.98 2.07 13.87
N ASP A 102 13.23 2.45 12.83
CA ASP A 102 12.94 3.83 12.51
C ASP A 102 11.81 4.46 13.36
N GLU A 103 11.02 3.69 14.11
CA GLU A 103 9.96 4.23 15.01
C GLU A 103 10.56 5.09 16.14
N ASP A 104 11.75 4.73 16.62
CA ASP A 104 12.47 5.46 17.67
C ASP A 104 13.42 6.54 17.12
N PHE A 105 13.36 6.86 15.83
CA PHE A 105 14.30 7.80 15.21
C PHE A 105 14.30 9.17 15.89
N HIS A 106 13.12 9.73 16.19
CA HIS A 106 13.00 11.03 16.87
C HIS A 106 13.60 11.01 18.27
N HIS A 107 13.39 9.91 19.00
CA HIS A 107 13.95 9.71 20.32
C HIS A 107 15.48 9.57 20.26
N THR A 108 15.97 8.85 19.26
CA THR A 108 17.40 8.70 18.98
C THR A 108 18.04 10.05 18.68
N LEU A 109 17.46 10.88 17.81
CA LEU A 109 17.93 12.24 17.53
C LEU A 109 17.96 13.10 18.80
N ALA A 110 16.89 13.04 19.59
CA ALA A 110 16.78 13.79 20.84
C ALA A 110 17.74 13.28 21.95
N ALA A 111 18.27 12.06 21.82
CA ALA A 111 19.22 11.48 22.75
C ALA A 111 20.69 11.85 22.44
N VAL A 112 21.01 12.25 21.20
CA VAL A 112 22.40 12.54 20.77
C VAL A 112 23.02 13.71 21.55
N SER A 113 22.39 14.88 21.49
CA SER A 113 22.88 16.08 22.17
C SER A 113 21.74 17.02 22.50
N HIS A 114 21.99 17.97 23.42
CA HIS A 114 21.01 19.01 23.75
C HIS A 114 20.63 19.83 22.51
N ARG A 115 21.59 20.13 21.63
CA ARG A 115 21.35 20.87 20.39
C ARG A 115 20.47 20.07 19.44
N TRP A 116 20.76 18.79 19.24
CA TRP A 116 19.96 17.93 18.36
C TRP A 116 18.53 17.80 18.86
N ARG A 117 18.35 17.65 20.17
CA ARG A 117 17.03 17.68 20.80
C ARG A 117 16.28 18.98 20.51
N GLN A 118 16.93 20.14 20.68
CA GLN A 118 16.30 21.42 20.38
C GLN A 118 15.91 21.52 18.91
N VAL A 119 16.81 21.14 18.00
CA VAL A 119 16.57 21.12 16.55
C VAL A 119 15.37 20.23 16.24
N ALA A 120 15.36 18.98 16.72
CA ALA A 120 14.30 18.02 16.51
C ALA A 120 12.93 18.53 17.02
N LEU A 121 12.87 19.01 18.27
CA LEU A 121 11.64 19.58 18.85
C LEU A 121 11.19 20.88 18.17
N SER A 122 12.12 21.63 17.58
CA SER A 122 11.82 22.88 16.86
C SER A 122 11.48 22.70 15.39
N THR A 123 11.50 21.46 14.87
CA THR A 123 11.25 21.12 13.46
C THR A 123 9.94 20.34 13.35
N PRO A 124 8.77 21.01 13.19
CA PRO A 124 7.47 20.35 13.22
C PRO A 124 7.29 19.24 12.18
N GLN A 125 7.94 19.35 11.02
CA GLN A 125 7.86 18.39 9.93
C GLN A 125 8.39 17.00 10.30
N LEU A 126 9.20 16.87 11.34
CA LEU A 126 9.62 15.56 11.85
C LEU A 126 8.47 14.83 12.57
N TRP A 127 7.47 15.57 13.04
CA TRP A 127 6.40 15.06 13.89
C TRP A 127 5.07 14.86 13.14
N THR A 128 5.09 14.95 11.80
CA THR A 128 3.87 14.84 10.96
C THR A 128 3.51 13.40 10.59
N SER A 129 4.26 12.40 11.05
CA SER A 129 3.94 10.99 10.82
C SER A 129 4.34 10.14 12.02
N ILE A 130 3.43 9.30 12.51
CA ILE A 130 3.66 8.39 13.63
C ILE A 130 3.07 7.01 13.35
N SER A 131 3.84 5.96 13.63
CA SER A 131 3.37 4.57 13.70
C SER A 131 3.35 4.15 15.16
N LEU A 132 2.27 3.50 15.59
CA LEU A 132 2.10 2.99 16.94
C LEU A 132 1.70 1.53 16.91
N HIS A 133 2.43 0.70 17.65
CA HIS A 133 1.97 -0.65 17.96
C HIS A 133 1.13 -0.64 19.26
N VAL A 134 -0.17 -0.92 19.14
CA VAL A 134 -1.12 -0.79 20.25
C VAL A 134 -1.20 -2.08 21.06
N LEU A 135 -0.49 -2.10 22.19
CA LEU A 135 -0.49 -3.18 23.17
C LEU A 135 -1.39 -2.82 24.36
N ASN A 136 -2.13 -3.80 24.90
CA ASN A 136 -3.05 -3.63 26.05
C ASN A 136 -2.38 -2.99 27.28
N THR A 137 -1.08 -3.22 27.49
CA THR A 137 -0.34 -2.72 28.65
C THR A 137 0.21 -1.30 28.50
N PHE A 138 0.10 -0.70 27.30
CA PHE A 138 0.80 0.56 26.96
C PHE A 138 -0.12 1.60 26.32
N THR A 139 -1.44 1.52 26.56
CA THR A 139 -2.39 2.51 26.02
C THR A 139 -2.08 3.93 26.50
N ASP A 140 -1.83 4.12 27.80
CA ASP A 140 -1.43 5.42 28.36
C ASP A 140 -0.15 5.98 27.73
N PHE A 141 0.81 5.10 27.44
CA PHE A 141 2.06 5.47 26.78
C PHE A 141 1.80 5.90 25.33
N ASN A 142 0.99 5.14 24.59
CA ASN A 142 0.64 5.45 23.20
C ASN A 142 -0.13 6.77 23.09
N THR A 143 -1.08 7.03 23.99
CA THR A 143 -1.80 8.31 24.05
C THR A 143 -0.84 9.47 24.36
N SER A 144 0.06 9.29 25.33
CA SER A 144 1.08 10.30 25.66
C SER A 144 2.05 10.57 24.49
N LEU A 145 2.38 9.53 23.73
CA LEU A 145 3.25 9.65 22.57
C LEU A 145 2.54 10.39 21.42
N LEU A 146 1.27 10.08 21.14
CA LEU A 146 0.48 10.84 20.16
C LEU A 146 0.36 12.31 20.53
N ASP A 147 0.08 12.60 21.80
CA ASP A 147 0.01 13.98 22.31
C ASP A 147 1.33 14.74 22.07
N LEU A 148 2.47 14.09 22.29
CA LEU A 148 3.77 14.67 21.97
C LEU A 148 3.90 15.00 20.46
N TYR A 149 3.45 14.10 19.58
CA TYR A 149 3.51 14.31 18.14
C TYR A 149 2.58 15.44 17.69
N PHE A 150 1.31 15.46 18.10
CA PHE A 150 0.38 16.54 17.76
C PHE A 150 0.83 17.91 18.29
N LYS A 151 1.43 17.96 19.49
CA LYS A 151 2.00 19.20 20.05
C LYS A 151 3.18 19.70 19.23
N ASN A 152 4.09 18.81 18.84
CA ASN A 152 5.30 19.18 18.11
C ASN A 152 5.03 19.47 16.62
N ALA A 153 4.06 18.80 16.00
CA ALA A 153 3.58 19.10 14.64
C ALA A 153 2.90 20.48 14.55
N ARG A 154 2.44 21.03 15.69
CA ARG A 154 1.76 22.32 15.81
C ARG A 154 0.45 22.33 15.01
N ASN A 155 0.44 23.05 13.89
CA ASN A 155 -0.71 23.21 13.01
C ASN A 155 -0.53 22.40 11.71
N LEU A 156 0.53 21.60 11.61
CA LEU A 156 0.72 20.72 10.47
C LEU A 156 -0.17 19.50 10.61
N PRO A 157 -0.72 19.00 9.49
CA PRO A 157 -1.42 17.73 9.47
C PRO A 157 -0.50 16.58 9.91
N VAL A 158 -1.09 15.60 10.59
CA VAL A 158 -0.41 14.41 11.08
C VAL A 158 -1.00 13.17 10.43
N SER A 159 -0.11 12.31 9.93
CA SER A 159 -0.44 10.97 9.49
C SER A 159 -0.25 10.00 10.64
N VAL A 160 -1.25 9.17 10.93
CA VAL A 160 -1.26 8.25 12.07
C VAL A 160 -1.48 6.83 11.58
N GLN A 161 -0.53 5.95 11.88
CA GLN A 161 -0.69 4.51 11.74
C GLN A 161 -0.83 3.86 13.12
N MET A 162 -1.81 2.99 13.28
CA MET A 162 -1.99 2.19 14.49
C MET A 162 -2.12 0.71 14.14
N ASP A 163 -1.25 -0.10 14.72
CA ASP A 163 -1.23 -1.54 14.57
C ASP A 163 -1.76 -2.25 15.82
N PHE A 164 -2.88 -2.94 15.64
CA PHE A 164 -3.54 -3.76 16.64
C PHE A 164 -3.31 -5.26 16.36
N SER A 165 -2.26 -5.64 15.64
CA SER A 165 -1.97 -7.06 15.33
C SER A 165 -1.46 -7.87 16.52
N ASN A 166 -1.53 -7.33 17.73
CA ASN A 166 -1.08 -7.98 18.95
C ASN A 166 -1.77 -9.35 19.14
N PRO A 167 -1.03 -10.45 19.29
CA PRO A 167 -1.59 -11.78 19.54
C PRO A 167 -2.33 -11.92 20.88
N ALA A 168 -2.23 -10.94 21.79
CA ALA A 168 -3.18 -10.81 22.90
C ALA A 168 -4.62 -10.49 22.43
N LEU A 169 -4.85 -10.25 21.14
CA LEU A 169 -6.16 -10.07 20.52
C LEU A 169 -6.73 -11.35 19.91
N VAL A 170 -6.02 -12.48 20.02
CA VAL A 170 -6.58 -13.85 19.92
C VAL A 170 -7.70 -14.08 20.97
N TRP A 171 -7.94 -13.10 21.83
CA TRP A 171 -8.91 -13.08 22.91
C TRP A 171 -10.32 -12.71 22.42
N GLU A 172 -10.51 -12.50 21.12
CA GLU A 172 -11.82 -12.37 20.45
C GLU A 172 -12.82 -13.45 20.84
N LYS A 173 -12.34 -14.66 21.14
CA LYS A 173 -13.20 -15.79 21.55
C LYS A 173 -13.54 -15.81 23.05
N ILE A 174 -13.06 -14.86 23.86
CA ILE A 174 -13.38 -14.74 25.30
C ILE A 174 -14.03 -13.38 25.59
N PRO A 175 -15.38 -13.27 25.56
CA PRO A 175 -16.10 -12.01 25.68
C PRO A 175 -15.69 -11.04 26.81
N PRO A 176 -15.50 -11.46 28.09
CA PRO A 176 -15.17 -10.51 29.15
C PRO A 176 -13.83 -9.79 28.92
N ARG A 177 -12.89 -10.49 28.30
CA ARG A 177 -11.56 -9.97 28.00
C ARG A 177 -11.56 -8.93 26.88
N ARG A 178 -12.45 -9.08 25.88
CA ARG A 178 -12.63 -8.10 24.81
C ARG A 178 -13.19 -6.79 25.35
N SER A 179 -14.22 -6.86 26.21
CA SER A 179 -14.81 -5.66 26.82
C SER A 179 -13.78 -4.88 27.65
N ASP A 180 -13.01 -5.56 28.51
CA ASP A 180 -11.97 -4.92 29.32
C ASP A 180 -10.90 -4.24 28.45
N PHE A 181 -10.55 -4.84 27.31
CA PHE A 181 -9.61 -4.27 26.36
C PHE A 181 -10.17 -3.03 25.66
N LEU A 182 -11.42 -3.08 25.18
CA LEU A 182 -12.08 -1.94 24.55
C LEU A 182 -12.17 -0.74 25.50
N THR A 183 -12.54 -0.97 26.76
CA THR A 183 -12.57 0.09 27.79
C THR A 183 -11.19 0.73 28.02
N ARG A 184 -10.10 -0.04 27.90
CA ARG A 184 -8.74 0.52 28.01
C ARG A 184 -8.28 1.28 26.77
N LEU A 185 -8.88 0.98 25.61
CA LEU A 185 -8.62 1.69 24.36
C LEU A 185 -9.45 2.97 24.22
N GLU A 186 -10.52 3.12 24.98
CA GLU A 186 -11.41 4.30 24.93
C GLU A 186 -10.64 5.63 25.01
N PRO A 187 -9.68 5.84 25.94
CA PRO A 187 -8.92 7.10 25.97
C PRO A 187 -8.08 7.36 24.72
N LEU A 188 -7.56 6.30 24.10
CA LEU A 188 -6.81 6.42 22.85
C LEU A 188 -7.73 6.76 21.68
N ALA A 189 -8.93 6.15 21.66
CA ALA A 189 -9.96 6.43 20.67
C ALA A 189 -10.43 7.89 20.78
N GLU A 190 -10.88 8.34 21.96
CA GLU A 190 -11.31 9.72 22.21
C GLU A 190 -10.22 10.72 21.79
N PHE A 191 -8.96 10.42 22.11
CA PHE A 191 -7.85 11.31 21.78
C PHE A 191 -7.65 11.54 20.27
N ILE A 192 -7.85 10.50 19.45
CA ILE A 192 -7.65 10.56 17.99
C ILE A 192 -8.92 10.98 17.26
N PHE A 193 -10.04 10.34 17.60
CA PHE A 193 -11.32 10.51 16.92
C PHE A 193 -12.03 11.79 17.37
N ASP A 194 -11.76 12.31 18.57
CA ASP A 194 -12.46 13.51 19.06
C ASP A 194 -11.52 14.69 19.29
N GLU A 195 -10.45 14.53 20.09
CA GLU A 195 -9.61 15.67 20.50
C GLU A 195 -8.72 16.22 19.39
N ASN A 196 -8.23 15.38 18.48
CA ASN A 196 -7.26 15.75 17.45
C ASN A 196 -7.68 15.35 16.03
N ALA A 197 -8.95 15.03 15.80
CA ALA A 197 -9.44 14.61 14.49
C ALA A 197 -9.24 15.66 13.40
N ASP A 198 -9.24 16.95 13.76
CA ASP A 198 -8.94 18.06 12.86
C ASP A 198 -7.48 18.09 12.38
N LYS A 199 -6.56 17.46 13.13
CA LYS A 199 -5.15 17.41 12.75
C LYS A 199 -4.79 16.16 11.96
N VAL A 200 -5.65 15.14 11.93
CA VAL A 200 -5.37 13.88 11.23
C VAL A 200 -5.63 14.07 9.74
N GLN A 201 -4.58 13.90 8.93
CA GLN A 201 -4.65 13.93 7.47
C GLN A 201 -4.72 12.53 6.86
N SER A 202 -3.96 11.58 7.40
CA SER A 202 -3.99 10.20 6.94
C SER A 202 -4.12 9.28 8.13
N LEU A 203 -5.04 8.31 8.04
CA LEU A 203 -5.30 7.34 9.09
C LEU A 203 -5.11 5.92 8.54
N SER A 204 -4.15 5.18 9.08
CA SER A 204 -3.88 3.79 8.72
C SER A 204 -4.10 2.90 9.93
N LEU A 205 -5.02 1.94 9.82
CA LEU A 205 -5.42 1.08 10.90
C LEU A 205 -5.19 -0.38 10.52
N ILE A 206 -4.33 -1.08 11.25
CA ILE A 206 -4.10 -2.51 11.06
C ILE A 206 -4.83 -3.25 12.17
N ARG A 207 -5.87 -4.00 11.81
CA ARG A 207 -6.75 -4.77 12.72
C ARG A 207 -7.44 -3.93 13.84
N PRO A 208 -7.90 -2.68 13.58
CA PRO A 208 -8.60 -1.85 14.58
C PRO A 208 -9.89 -2.44 15.19
N PRO A 209 -10.21 -2.30 16.48
CA PRO A 209 -11.48 -2.80 17.01
C PRO A 209 -12.70 -2.35 16.18
N ALA A 210 -13.51 -3.30 15.72
CA ALA A 210 -14.66 -3.02 14.86
C ALA A 210 -15.67 -2.05 15.50
N GLU A 211 -15.73 -2.05 16.84
CA GLU A 211 -16.54 -1.17 17.67
C GLU A 211 -16.25 0.31 17.45
N TRP A 212 -15.04 0.66 17.00
CA TRP A 212 -14.66 2.03 16.68
C TRP A 212 -15.53 2.60 15.55
N PHE A 213 -15.83 1.82 14.52
CA PHE A 213 -16.59 2.31 13.35
C PHE A 213 -18.10 2.42 13.58
N TYR A 214 -18.64 1.77 14.62
CA TYR A 214 -20.05 1.93 14.99
C TYR A 214 -20.31 3.14 15.89
N SER A 215 -19.27 3.62 16.58
CA SER A 215 -19.41 4.56 17.71
C SER A 215 -18.86 5.95 17.39
N THR A 216 -17.90 6.05 16.49
CA THR A 216 -17.26 7.34 16.16
C THR A 216 -18.12 8.12 15.15
N ARG A 217 -18.78 9.19 15.61
CA ARG A 217 -19.34 10.25 14.74
C ARG A 217 -18.33 11.36 14.45
N SER A 218 -17.10 10.92 14.32
CA SER A 218 -15.95 11.80 14.36
C SER A 218 -15.74 12.35 12.98
N ASN A 219 -15.99 13.66 12.85
CA ASN A 219 -15.68 14.35 11.63
C ASN A 219 -14.16 14.53 11.57
N PHE A 220 -13.54 13.92 10.56
CA PHE A 220 -12.16 14.19 10.18
C PHE A 220 -12.15 15.19 9.03
N PRO A 221 -12.26 16.50 9.30
CA PRO A 221 -12.45 17.51 8.26
C PRO A 221 -11.25 17.63 7.33
N HIS A 222 -10.08 17.14 7.74
CA HIS A 222 -8.82 17.25 7.00
C HIS A 222 -8.24 15.89 6.59
N CYS A 223 -8.91 14.78 6.90
CA CYS A 223 -8.44 13.46 6.52
C CYS A 223 -8.71 13.21 5.03
N ASP A 224 -7.64 13.07 4.25
CA ASP A 224 -7.67 12.85 2.81
C ASP A 224 -7.46 11.37 2.43
N SER A 225 -6.94 10.57 3.35
CA SER A 225 -6.59 9.18 3.09
C SER A 225 -6.85 8.28 4.30
N VAL A 226 -7.64 7.22 4.10
CA VAL A 226 -7.88 6.17 5.10
C VAL A 226 -7.43 4.82 4.57
N THR A 227 -6.69 4.09 5.39
CA THR A 227 -6.27 2.71 5.11
C THR A 227 -6.70 1.80 6.25
N ILE A 228 -7.36 0.68 5.95
CA ILE A 228 -7.77 -0.32 6.94
C ILE A 228 -7.34 -1.70 6.47
N TYR A 229 -6.64 -2.44 7.33
CA TYR A 229 -6.22 -3.82 7.08
C TYR A 229 -6.88 -4.80 8.05
N TRP A 230 -7.64 -5.77 7.53
CA TRP A 230 -8.44 -6.74 8.25
C TRP A 230 -8.24 -8.18 7.75
N LEU A 231 -7.11 -8.79 8.08
CA LEU A 231 -6.70 -10.04 7.43
C LEU A 231 -7.18 -11.34 8.09
N THR A 232 -8.03 -11.33 9.10
CA THR A 232 -8.42 -12.58 9.77
C THR A 232 -9.56 -13.29 9.04
N PRO A 233 -9.32 -14.44 8.37
CA PRO A 233 -10.35 -15.18 7.65
C PRO A 233 -11.30 -15.94 8.58
N GLU A 234 -10.99 -16.04 9.88
CA GLU A 234 -11.76 -16.82 10.85
C GLU A 234 -13.01 -16.11 11.38
N ASP A 235 -13.09 -14.79 11.24
CA ASP A 235 -14.20 -14.00 11.74
C ASP A 235 -15.10 -13.61 10.56
N GLU A 236 -16.12 -14.42 10.30
CA GLU A 236 -17.16 -14.18 9.27
C GLU A 236 -18.05 -12.95 9.60
N SER A 237 -17.61 -12.07 10.49
CA SER A 237 -18.32 -10.86 10.84
C SER A 237 -18.29 -9.89 9.66
N ASN A 238 -19.47 -9.60 9.11
CA ASN A 238 -19.63 -8.53 8.12
C ASN A 238 -19.40 -7.19 8.81
N PHE A 239 -18.24 -6.60 8.58
CA PHE A 239 -17.91 -5.28 9.09
C PHE A 239 -18.52 -4.21 8.17
N PHE A 240 -19.13 -3.18 8.77
CA PHE A 240 -19.64 -2.02 8.05
C PHE A 240 -18.83 -0.79 8.42
N TYR A 241 -18.18 -0.18 7.44
CA TYR A 241 -17.38 1.03 7.60
C TYR A 241 -18.11 2.23 7.01
N ASP A 242 -18.53 3.16 7.86
CA ASP A 242 -19.17 4.40 7.39
C ASP A 242 -18.15 5.52 7.24
N PHE A 243 -17.84 5.89 5.99
CA PHE A 243 -16.96 7.02 5.71
C PHE A 243 -17.72 8.28 5.26
N GLU A 244 -19.06 8.29 5.27
CA GLU A 244 -19.83 9.43 4.74
C GLU A 244 -19.50 10.76 5.43
N GLU A 245 -19.09 10.72 6.70
CA GLU A 245 -18.72 11.91 7.48
C GLU A 245 -17.35 12.49 7.12
N PHE A 246 -16.49 11.75 6.38
CA PHE A 246 -15.14 12.19 6.04
C PHE A 246 -15.17 13.08 4.78
N THR A 247 -15.58 14.33 4.97
CA THR A 247 -15.84 15.28 3.87
C THR A 247 -14.65 15.60 2.96
N SER A 248 -13.43 15.40 3.42
CA SER A 248 -12.18 15.63 2.64
C SER A 248 -11.53 14.34 2.13
N LEU A 249 -12.16 13.18 2.34
CA LEU A 249 -11.56 11.89 2.02
C LEU A 249 -11.49 11.68 0.50
N HIS A 250 -10.29 11.46 -0.01
CA HIS A 250 -10.03 11.29 -1.44
C HIS A 250 -9.56 9.89 -1.79
N GLN A 251 -8.82 9.25 -0.88
CA GLN A 251 -8.26 7.92 -1.05
C GLN A 251 -8.72 6.99 0.06
N VAL A 252 -9.20 5.82 -0.32
CA VAL A 252 -9.57 4.77 0.63
C VAL A 252 -8.89 3.48 0.22
N LYS A 253 -8.21 2.82 1.15
CA LYS A 253 -7.62 1.50 0.97
C LYS A 253 -8.18 0.54 2.01
N LEU A 254 -8.86 -0.49 1.55
CA LEU A 254 -9.44 -1.51 2.40
C LEU A 254 -8.84 -2.85 2.03
N SER A 255 -8.30 -3.55 3.01
CA SER A 255 -7.81 -4.90 2.84
C SER A 255 -8.51 -5.82 3.82
N GLY A 256 -9.03 -6.97 3.37
CA GLY A 256 -9.70 -7.93 4.24
C GLY A 256 -11.03 -8.45 3.71
N SER A 257 -11.49 -9.54 4.32
CA SER A 257 -12.72 -10.26 3.94
C SER A 257 -13.98 -9.60 4.51
N GLY A 258 -15.12 -9.77 3.81
CA GLY A 258 -16.44 -9.42 4.37
C GLY A 258 -16.68 -7.94 4.62
N LEU A 259 -16.00 -7.06 3.88
CA LEU A 259 -16.10 -5.62 4.08
C LEU A 259 -17.34 -5.06 3.38
N THR A 260 -18.12 -4.30 4.13
CA THR A 260 -19.16 -3.42 3.60
C THR A 260 -18.82 -1.98 3.99
N PHE A 261 -19.10 -1.02 3.13
CA PHE A 261 -18.73 0.36 3.41
C PHE A 261 -19.62 1.37 2.68
N THR A 262 -19.67 2.59 3.18
CA THR A 262 -20.21 3.77 2.49
C THR A 262 -19.08 4.76 2.25
N LEU A 263 -19.04 5.38 1.07
CA LEU A 263 -18.00 6.34 0.69
C LEU A 263 -18.60 7.73 0.54
N PRO A 264 -17.91 8.78 1.00
CA PRO A 264 -18.31 10.15 0.73
C PRO A 264 -18.09 10.47 -0.75
N ALA A 265 -18.82 11.45 -1.27
CA ALA A 265 -18.70 11.86 -2.66
C ALA A 265 -17.31 12.41 -3.03
N SER A 266 -16.47 12.78 -2.07
CA SER A 266 -15.10 13.26 -2.30
C SER A 266 -14.13 12.17 -2.75
N VAL A 267 -14.45 10.89 -2.53
CA VAL A 267 -13.54 9.77 -2.84
C VAL A 267 -13.35 9.64 -4.35
N SER A 268 -12.09 9.64 -4.76
CA SER A 268 -11.68 9.54 -6.15
C SER A 268 -10.80 8.32 -6.43
N ALA A 269 -10.15 7.76 -5.40
CA ALA A 269 -9.35 6.55 -5.49
C ALA A 269 -9.78 5.54 -4.42
N LEU A 270 -10.04 4.30 -4.85
CA LEU A 270 -10.37 3.18 -3.96
C LEU A 270 -9.46 1.99 -4.27
N GLN A 271 -8.83 1.45 -3.24
CA GLN A 271 -8.07 0.21 -3.33
C GLN A 271 -8.74 -0.85 -2.44
N LEU A 272 -9.07 -1.99 -3.03
CA LEU A 272 -9.65 -3.15 -2.36
C LEU A 272 -8.66 -4.31 -2.48
N SER A 273 -8.33 -4.95 -1.37
CA SER A 273 -7.36 -6.05 -1.34
C SER A 273 -7.88 -7.20 -0.49
N GLN A 274 -7.80 -8.43 -1.01
CA GLN A 274 -8.27 -9.62 -0.28
C GLN A 274 -9.74 -9.47 0.19
N THR A 275 -10.60 -8.92 -0.65
CA THR A 275 -11.98 -8.52 -0.29
C THR A 275 -13.04 -9.30 -1.06
N ASP A 276 -14.16 -9.56 -0.38
CA ASP A 276 -15.39 -10.05 -1.02
C ASP A 276 -16.14 -8.89 -1.70
N LEU A 277 -16.17 -8.88 -3.03
CA LEU A 277 -16.81 -7.81 -3.79
C LEU A 277 -18.34 -7.86 -3.73
N THR A 278 -18.93 -8.96 -3.29
CA THR A 278 -20.39 -9.18 -3.23
C THR A 278 -21.09 -8.03 -2.50
N GLY A 279 -20.57 -7.62 -1.33
CA GLY A 279 -21.10 -6.49 -0.56
C GLY A 279 -20.61 -5.11 -1.02
N CYS A 280 -19.49 -5.06 -1.75
CA CYS A 280 -18.87 -3.81 -2.19
C CYS A 280 -19.53 -3.22 -3.44
N LEU A 281 -20.12 -4.07 -4.28
CA LEU A 281 -20.69 -3.69 -5.58
C LEU A 281 -21.74 -2.57 -5.49
N GLU A 282 -22.62 -2.60 -4.48
CA GLU A 282 -23.59 -1.53 -4.28
C GLU A 282 -22.94 -0.20 -3.90
N SER A 283 -21.91 -0.24 -3.06
CA SER A 283 -21.17 0.93 -2.61
C SER A 283 -20.37 1.57 -3.74
N LEU A 284 -19.80 0.75 -4.62
CA LEU A 284 -19.18 1.20 -5.87
C LEU A 284 -20.20 1.93 -6.76
N ALA A 285 -21.42 1.39 -6.89
CA ALA A 285 -22.48 2.02 -7.67
C ALA A 285 -22.92 3.40 -7.13
N ARG A 286 -22.80 3.61 -5.82
CA ARG A 286 -23.13 4.87 -5.13
C ARG A 286 -21.98 5.89 -5.13
N SER A 287 -20.83 5.57 -5.71
CA SER A 287 -19.63 6.40 -5.68
C SER A 287 -19.44 7.18 -7.00
N PRO A 288 -20.13 8.34 -7.20
CA PRO A 288 -20.19 8.99 -8.50
C PRO A 288 -18.86 9.57 -8.98
N ASN A 289 -17.93 9.84 -8.06
CA ASN A 289 -16.67 10.54 -8.32
C ASN A 289 -15.45 9.63 -8.33
N LEU A 290 -15.65 8.32 -8.28
CA LEU A 290 -14.56 7.36 -8.33
C LEU A 290 -13.88 7.39 -9.71
N ILE A 291 -12.59 7.76 -9.73
CA ILE A 291 -11.75 7.88 -10.93
C ILE A 291 -10.83 6.66 -11.06
N ARG A 292 -10.29 6.18 -9.93
CA ARG A 292 -9.37 5.05 -9.87
C ARG A 292 -9.88 3.96 -8.94
N LEU A 293 -9.86 2.72 -9.43
CA LEU A 293 -10.24 1.54 -8.68
C LEU A 293 -9.13 0.49 -8.84
N ASP A 294 -8.49 0.15 -7.74
CA ASP A 294 -7.47 -0.90 -7.68
C ASP A 294 -8.02 -2.08 -6.88
N ILE A 295 -8.03 -3.27 -7.47
CA ILE A 295 -8.54 -4.50 -6.86
C ILE A 295 -7.39 -5.51 -6.84
N THR A 296 -7.11 -6.12 -5.69
CA THR A 296 -6.07 -7.15 -5.55
C THR A 296 -6.63 -8.36 -4.84
N ASN A 297 -6.48 -9.56 -5.44
CA ASN A 297 -6.88 -10.83 -4.83
C ASN A 297 -8.32 -10.81 -4.27
N ALA A 298 -9.26 -10.28 -5.05
CA ALA A 298 -10.66 -10.22 -4.66
C ALA A 298 -11.44 -11.45 -5.11
N TRP A 299 -12.49 -11.78 -4.38
CA TRP A 299 -13.42 -12.85 -4.72
C TRP A 299 -14.86 -12.38 -4.65
N THR A 300 -15.76 -13.10 -5.30
CA THR A 300 -17.20 -13.04 -4.99
C THR A 300 -17.58 -14.36 -4.37
N THR A 301 -18.05 -14.34 -3.12
CA THR A 301 -18.72 -15.53 -2.58
C THR A 301 -19.96 -15.76 -3.43
N ALA A 302 -20.15 -17.01 -3.90
CA ALA A 302 -21.29 -17.33 -4.75
C ALA A 302 -22.54 -16.85 -4.01
N PHE A 303 -23.21 -15.82 -4.57
CA PHE A 303 -24.39 -15.24 -3.95
C PHE A 303 -25.30 -16.40 -3.57
N SER A 304 -25.51 -16.61 -2.27
CA SER A 304 -26.48 -17.58 -1.81
C SER A 304 -27.77 -17.22 -2.53
N SER A 305 -28.16 -18.07 -3.48
CA SER A 305 -29.27 -17.84 -4.41
C SER A 305 -30.59 -17.54 -3.68
N ALA A 306 -30.63 -17.80 -2.37
CA ALA A 306 -31.71 -17.48 -1.47
C ALA A 306 -31.88 -15.98 -1.15
N LEU A 307 -30.81 -15.16 -1.16
CA LEU A 307 -30.91 -13.76 -0.72
C LEU A 307 -31.38 -12.79 -1.82
N PHE A 308 -31.23 -13.14 -3.10
CA PHE A 308 -31.58 -12.24 -4.19
C PHE A 308 -32.29 -12.95 -5.35
N ASN A 309 -33.61 -13.11 -5.20
CA ASN A 309 -34.52 -13.09 -6.36
C ASN A 309 -34.68 -11.68 -6.96
N VAL A 310 -33.91 -10.68 -6.46
CA VAL A 310 -33.95 -9.31 -6.96
C VAL A 310 -33.02 -9.22 -8.17
N ALA A 311 -33.57 -8.82 -9.32
CA ALA A 311 -32.81 -8.57 -10.53
C ALA A 311 -31.72 -7.52 -10.25
N ILE A 312 -30.46 -7.96 -10.14
CA ILE A 312 -29.31 -7.07 -9.98
C ILE A 312 -29.21 -6.20 -11.23
N LYS A 313 -29.37 -4.89 -11.04
CA LYS A 313 -29.19 -3.91 -12.12
C LYS A 313 -27.69 -3.80 -12.44
N PRO A 314 -27.31 -3.61 -13.72
CA PRO A 314 -25.93 -3.29 -14.07
C PRO A 314 -25.42 -2.08 -13.27
N ILE A 315 -24.19 -2.19 -12.78
CA ILE A 315 -23.50 -1.15 -12.02
C ILE A 315 -22.68 -0.34 -13.01
N VAL A 316 -23.03 0.92 -13.18
CA VAL A 316 -22.35 1.81 -14.15
C VAL A 316 -21.45 2.78 -13.40
N LEU A 317 -20.14 2.59 -13.55
CA LEU A 317 -19.12 3.46 -12.98
C LEU A 317 -18.80 4.56 -14.00
N HIS A 318 -19.55 5.67 -13.90
CA HIS A 318 -19.54 6.73 -14.91
C HIS A 318 -18.20 7.48 -15.02
N ARG A 319 -17.53 7.75 -13.90
CA ARG A 319 -16.30 8.56 -13.86
C ARG A 319 -15.01 7.74 -13.74
N LEU A 320 -15.12 6.42 -13.71
CA LEU A 320 -13.94 5.56 -13.57
C LEU A 320 -13.10 5.62 -14.85
N GLU A 321 -11.86 6.06 -14.71
CA GLU A 321 -10.89 6.19 -15.80
C GLU A 321 -9.81 5.10 -15.74
N ILE A 322 -9.45 4.65 -14.54
CA ILE A 322 -8.39 3.67 -14.30
C ILE A 322 -8.95 2.51 -13.48
N LEU A 323 -8.85 1.31 -14.04
CA LEU A 323 -9.14 0.06 -13.34
C LEU A 323 -7.89 -0.82 -13.35
N THR A 324 -7.40 -1.14 -12.16
CA THR A 324 -6.34 -2.13 -11.96
C THR A 324 -6.95 -3.34 -11.29
N TRP A 325 -6.78 -4.52 -11.89
CA TRP A 325 -7.14 -5.78 -11.24
C TRP A 325 -5.91 -6.68 -11.17
N SER A 326 -5.35 -6.76 -9.97
CA SER A 326 -4.26 -7.65 -9.60
C SER A 326 -4.81 -8.98 -9.10
N GLU A 327 -4.22 -10.08 -9.56
CA GLU A 327 -4.57 -11.43 -9.12
C GLU A 327 -6.05 -11.83 -9.35
N MET A 328 -6.60 -11.52 -10.52
CA MET A 328 -7.96 -11.87 -10.93
C MET A 328 -8.14 -13.39 -11.06
N VAL A 329 -9.16 -13.91 -10.39
CA VAL A 329 -9.66 -15.28 -10.58
C VAL A 329 -11.03 -15.21 -11.26
N VAL A 330 -11.06 -15.41 -12.58
CA VAL A 330 -12.25 -15.23 -13.43
C VAL A 330 -13.47 -16.01 -12.92
N ASP A 331 -13.28 -17.29 -12.59
CA ASP A 331 -14.36 -18.18 -12.14
C ASP A 331 -14.94 -17.83 -10.77
N VAL A 332 -14.23 -17.00 -10.00
CA VAL A 332 -14.61 -16.59 -8.65
C VAL A 332 -15.21 -15.18 -8.65
N ASN A 333 -15.18 -14.46 -9.78
CA ASN A 333 -15.61 -13.06 -9.87
C ASN A 333 -16.70 -12.85 -10.95
N HIS A 334 -17.56 -13.86 -11.15
CA HIS A 334 -18.59 -13.83 -12.20
C HIS A 334 -19.52 -12.62 -12.11
N ASP A 335 -19.92 -12.21 -10.92
CA ASP A 335 -20.91 -11.15 -10.76
C ASP A 335 -20.34 -9.78 -11.11
N PHE A 336 -19.08 -9.52 -10.77
CA PHE A 336 -18.42 -8.31 -11.25
C PHE A 336 -18.40 -8.28 -12.78
N LEU A 337 -17.98 -9.37 -13.44
CA LEU A 337 -17.91 -9.43 -14.91
C LEU A 337 -19.28 -9.27 -15.57
N ARG A 338 -20.34 -9.80 -14.95
CA ARG A 338 -21.71 -9.70 -15.45
C ARG A 338 -22.27 -8.30 -15.32
N TYR A 339 -22.03 -7.61 -14.20
CA TYR A 339 -22.80 -6.42 -13.84
C TYR A 339 -22.02 -5.11 -13.94
N ALA A 340 -20.69 -5.12 -13.79
CA ALA A 340 -19.89 -3.90 -13.85
C ALA A 340 -19.80 -3.37 -15.30
N ARG A 341 -20.08 -2.08 -15.47
CA ARG A 341 -20.00 -1.35 -16.75
C ARG A 341 -19.29 -0.03 -16.53
N PHE A 342 -18.59 0.43 -17.56
CA PHE A 342 -17.80 1.65 -17.50
C PHE A 342 -18.14 2.55 -18.68
N VAL A 343 -18.15 3.86 -18.45
CA VAL A 343 -18.44 4.85 -19.50
C VAL A 343 -17.17 5.55 -19.96
N ASN A 344 -16.28 5.90 -19.03
CA ASN A 344 -15.09 6.73 -19.28
C ASN A 344 -13.77 5.99 -19.01
N LEU A 345 -13.78 4.65 -18.97
CA LEU A 345 -12.57 3.87 -18.69
C LEU A 345 -11.54 4.13 -19.80
N THR A 346 -10.35 4.58 -19.44
CA THR A 346 -9.25 4.88 -20.37
C THR A 346 -8.11 3.88 -20.27
N THR A 347 -7.88 3.33 -19.07
CA THR A 347 -6.80 2.41 -18.74
C THR A 347 -7.34 1.21 -17.97
N LEU A 348 -7.03 0.01 -18.45
CA LEU A 348 -7.32 -1.26 -17.78
C LEU A 348 -6.03 -2.04 -17.59
N GLU A 349 -5.72 -2.41 -16.36
CA GLU A 349 -4.69 -3.41 -16.05
C GLU A 349 -5.38 -4.68 -15.55
N TRP A 350 -5.11 -5.79 -16.24
CA TRP A 350 -5.76 -7.08 -16.03
C TRP A 350 -4.70 -8.14 -15.78
N ASP A 351 -4.56 -8.53 -14.51
CA ASP A 351 -3.65 -9.55 -14.04
C ASP A 351 -4.43 -10.82 -13.67
N GLU A 352 -4.18 -11.95 -14.34
CA GLU A 352 -4.81 -13.22 -13.97
C GLU A 352 -3.89 -14.03 -13.04
N TYR A 353 -4.36 -14.31 -11.82
CA TYR A 353 -3.58 -15.12 -10.88
C TYR A 353 -3.56 -16.59 -11.29
N ARG A 354 -2.38 -17.09 -11.64
CA ARG A 354 -2.13 -18.54 -11.66
C ARG A 354 -1.86 -19.01 -10.24
N THR A 355 -2.92 -19.39 -9.51
CA THR A 355 -2.72 -20.16 -8.27
C THR A 355 -1.96 -21.46 -8.60
N TYR A 356 -1.23 -22.00 -7.63
CA TYR A 356 -0.61 -23.34 -7.71
C TYR A 356 -1.60 -24.46 -8.06
N TYR A 357 -2.90 -24.22 -7.86
CA TYR A 357 -3.97 -25.09 -8.29
C TYR A 357 -4.39 -24.67 -9.70
N HIS A 358 -3.68 -25.19 -10.70
CA HIS A 358 -3.91 -25.01 -12.14
C HIS A 358 -5.33 -25.42 -12.61
N ARG A 359 -6.37 -24.73 -12.14
CA ARG A 359 -7.72 -24.93 -12.65
C ARG A 359 -7.87 -24.06 -13.87
N LEU A 360 -8.04 -24.71 -15.02
CA LEU A 360 -8.42 -24.05 -16.26
C LEU A 360 -9.71 -23.25 -16.01
N VAL A 361 -9.76 -22.01 -16.53
CA VAL A 361 -10.97 -21.19 -16.49
C VAL A 361 -12.14 -21.99 -17.07
N SER A 362 -13.25 -22.06 -16.33
CA SER A 362 -14.46 -22.75 -16.78
C SER A 362 -14.99 -22.16 -18.08
N ASP A 363 -15.79 -22.92 -18.82
CA ASP A 363 -16.41 -22.39 -20.05
C ASP A 363 -17.32 -21.19 -19.75
N GLU A 364 -17.94 -21.15 -18.58
CA GLU A 364 -18.69 -19.98 -18.13
C GLU A 364 -17.78 -18.77 -17.91
N GLY A 365 -16.67 -18.95 -17.18
CA GLY A 365 -15.68 -17.91 -16.96
C GLY A 365 -15.13 -17.36 -18.28
N LYS A 366 -14.84 -18.24 -19.27
CA LYS A 366 -14.42 -17.82 -20.62
C LYS A 366 -15.47 -16.96 -21.31
N ARG A 367 -16.75 -17.35 -21.27
CA ARG A 367 -17.87 -16.58 -21.86
C ARG A 367 -18.02 -15.22 -21.18
N LEU A 368 -17.94 -15.18 -19.85
CA LEU A 368 -18.08 -13.95 -19.08
C LEU A 368 -16.90 -13.00 -19.29
N ARG A 369 -15.67 -13.52 -19.34
CA ARG A 369 -14.49 -12.73 -19.71
C ARG A 369 -14.69 -12.09 -21.08
N LEU A 370 -15.07 -12.85 -22.10
CA LEU A 370 -15.31 -12.31 -23.44
C LEU A 370 -16.43 -11.26 -23.45
N ALA A 371 -17.54 -11.52 -22.75
CA ALA A 371 -18.65 -10.57 -22.63
C ALA A 371 -18.23 -9.27 -21.92
N PHE A 372 -17.40 -9.37 -20.87
CA PHE A 372 -16.85 -8.22 -20.16
C PHE A 372 -16.01 -7.34 -21.10
N PHE A 373 -15.05 -7.92 -21.81
CA PHE A 373 -14.21 -7.19 -22.77
C PHE A 373 -15.03 -6.58 -23.92
N SER A 374 -16.08 -7.27 -24.37
CA SER A 374 -17.04 -6.76 -25.37
C SER A 374 -17.85 -5.56 -24.88
N SER A 375 -17.97 -5.38 -23.57
CA SER A 375 -18.74 -4.30 -22.96
C SER A 375 -17.88 -3.08 -22.56
N LEU A 376 -16.56 -3.15 -22.77
CA LEU A 376 -15.65 -2.06 -22.44
C LEU A 376 -15.93 -0.84 -23.33
N PRO A 377 -15.85 0.39 -22.77
CA PRO A 377 -16.20 1.59 -23.51
C PRO A 377 -15.18 1.89 -24.61
N SER A 378 -15.62 2.65 -25.62
CA SER A 378 -14.77 3.13 -26.71
C SER A 378 -13.68 4.11 -26.25
N THR A 379 -13.78 4.64 -25.03
CA THR A 379 -12.75 5.48 -24.40
C THR A 379 -11.50 4.71 -23.98
N LEU A 380 -11.57 3.36 -23.92
CA LEU A 380 -10.45 2.54 -23.52
C LEU A 380 -9.31 2.67 -24.52
N SER A 381 -8.17 3.22 -24.07
CA SER A 381 -7.03 3.52 -24.92
C SER A 381 -5.80 2.68 -24.56
N SER A 382 -5.70 2.20 -23.33
CA SER A 382 -4.56 1.47 -22.79
C SER A 382 -5.00 0.20 -22.06
N LEU A 383 -4.38 -0.93 -22.38
CA LEU A 383 -4.68 -2.24 -21.80
C LEU A 383 -3.39 -2.98 -21.49
N THR A 384 -3.24 -3.39 -20.23
CA THR A 384 -2.15 -4.24 -19.77
C THR A 384 -2.71 -5.61 -19.42
N PHE A 385 -2.18 -6.66 -20.05
CA PHE A 385 -2.37 -8.02 -19.60
C PHE A 385 -1.15 -8.46 -18.79
N ASN A 386 -1.37 -8.85 -17.55
CA ASN A 386 -0.36 -9.49 -16.72
C ASN A 386 -0.76 -10.96 -16.49
N TYR A 387 0.17 -11.89 -16.67
CA TYR A 387 -0.05 -13.33 -16.46
C TYR A 387 -1.28 -13.95 -17.17
N LEU A 388 -1.79 -13.32 -18.25
CA LEU A 388 -2.98 -13.77 -18.97
C LEU A 388 -2.82 -15.21 -19.47
N ASP A 389 -3.76 -16.09 -19.11
CA ASP A 389 -3.74 -17.50 -19.51
C ASP A 389 -4.97 -17.83 -20.36
N ILE A 390 -4.74 -17.91 -21.67
CA ILE A 390 -5.82 -18.06 -22.66
C ILE A 390 -5.29 -18.80 -23.89
N ASP A 391 -6.13 -19.66 -24.48
CA ASP A 391 -5.80 -20.28 -25.76
C ASP A 391 -5.82 -19.24 -26.89
N SER A 392 -5.00 -19.46 -27.92
CA SER A 392 -4.86 -18.52 -29.04
C SER A 392 -6.19 -18.14 -29.72
N PRO A 393 -7.13 -19.07 -30.02
CA PRO A 393 -8.44 -18.71 -30.55
C PRO A 393 -9.24 -17.75 -29.64
N SER A 394 -9.27 -18.03 -28.34
CA SER A 394 -9.99 -17.18 -27.38
C SER A 394 -9.33 -15.80 -27.21
N LEU A 395 -8.00 -15.71 -27.30
CA LEU A 395 -7.28 -14.44 -27.32
C LEU A 395 -7.66 -13.58 -28.52
N VAL A 396 -7.67 -14.17 -29.72
CA VAL A 396 -8.07 -13.49 -30.95
C VAL A 396 -9.47 -12.90 -30.81
N ASN A 397 -10.42 -13.70 -30.30
CA ASN A 397 -11.79 -13.22 -30.03
C ASN A 397 -11.80 -12.05 -29.04
N LEU A 398 -10.99 -12.11 -27.99
CA LEU A 398 -10.88 -11.03 -27.00
C LEU A 398 -10.35 -9.75 -27.64
N LEU A 399 -9.28 -9.81 -28.45
CA LEU A 399 -8.72 -8.63 -29.11
C LEU A 399 -9.68 -8.01 -30.13
N TYR A 400 -10.55 -8.80 -30.76
CA TYR A 400 -11.62 -8.29 -31.63
C TYR A 400 -12.68 -7.48 -30.88
N CYS A 401 -12.83 -7.69 -29.57
CA CYS A 401 -13.81 -6.96 -28.75
C CYS A 401 -13.38 -5.53 -28.39
N ILE A 402 -12.11 -5.17 -28.60
CA ILE A 402 -11.52 -3.89 -28.18
C ILE A 402 -10.80 -3.14 -29.32
N PRO A 403 -11.43 -2.93 -30.48
CA PRO A 403 -10.79 -2.31 -31.65
C PRO A 403 -10.32 -0.85 -31.43
N GLN A 404 -10.81 -0.18 -30.39
CA GLN A 404 -10.45 1.19 -30.00
C GLN A 404 -9.04 1.32 -29.39
N LEU A 405 -8.41 0.21 -28.99
CA LEU A 405 -7.19 0.23 -28.20
C LEU A 405 -6.02 0.89 -28.96
N THR A 406 -5.28 1.75 -28.27
CA THR A 406 -4.09 2.42 -28.81
C THR A 406 -2.78 1.90 -28.24
N LYS A 407 -2.80 1.37 -27.01
CA LYS A 407 -1.63 0.82 -26.32
C LYS A 407 -1.97 -0.56 -25.74
N LEU A 408 -1.14 -1.54 -26.06
CA LEU A 408 -1.24 -2.89 -25.53
C LEU A 408 0.06 -3.27 -24.83
N TYR A 409 -0.04 -3.74 -23.59
CA TYR A 409 1.10 -4.24 -22.81
C TYR A 409 0.85 -5.71 -22.47
N LEU A 410 1.84 -6.56 -22.76
CA LEU A 410 1.83 -7.98 -22.45
C LEU A 410 2.96 -8.24 -21.47
N THR A 411 2.63 -8.26 -20.18
CA THR A 411 3.56 -8.46 -19.08
C THR A 411 3.44 -9.89 -18.58
N ARG A 412 4.56 -10.62 -18.48
CA ARG A 412 4.61 -11.97 -17.91
C ARG A 412 3.62 -12.98 -18.48
N CYS A 413 3.19 -12.75 -19.71
CA CYS A 413 2.31 -13.65 -20.43
C CYS A 413 3.09 -14.87 -20.95
N PRO A 414 2.46 -16.06 -21.07
CA PRO A 414 3.05 -17.21 -21.75
C PRO A 414 3.40 -16.90 -23.21
N ARG A 415 4.46 -17.52 -23.73
CA ARG A 415 4.90 -17.38 -25.13
C ARG A 415 3.76 -17.58 -26.13
N GLU A 416 2.89 -18.56 -25.92
CA GLU A 416 1.78 -18.88 -26.81
C GLU A 416 0.75 -17.74 -26.90
N VAL A 417 0.54 -17.03 -25.79
CA VAL A 417 -0.34 -15.86 -25.72
C VAL A 417 0.30 -14.69 -26.46
N VAL A 418 1.58 -14.41 -26.21
CA VAL A 418 2.29 -13.34 -26.92
C VAL A 418 2.30 -13.59 -28.42
N VAL A 419 2.78 -14.75 -28.88
CA VAL A 419 2.80 -15.11 -30.31
C VAL A 419 1.38 -15.09 -30.90
N GLY A 420 0.38 -15.56 -30.16
CA GLY A 420 -1.02 -15.50 -30.55
C GLY A 420 -1.51 -14.07 -30.79
N ALA A 421 -1.17 -13.13 -29.89
CA ALA A 421 -1.51 -11.72 -30.03
C ALA A 421 -0.81 -11.09 -31.24
N ILE A 422 0.50 -11.31 -31.40
CA ILE A 422 1.28 -10.78 -32.53
C ILE A 422 0.70 -11.25 -33.86
N LYS A 423 0.41 -12.55 -33.99
CA LYS A 423 -0.21 -13.12 -35.20
C LYS A 423 -1.62 -12.60 -35.44
N ALA A 424 -2.38 -12.32 -34.39
CA ALA A 424 -3.72 -11.75 -34.51
C ALA A 424 -3.66 -10.31 -35.06
N ILE A 425 -2.78 -9.47 -34.49
CA ILE A 425 -2.55 -8.08 -34.91
C ILE A 425 -2.00 -8.04 -36.34
N GLY A 426 -1.04 -8.91 -36.65
CA GLY A 426 -0.41 -9.04 -37.96
C GLY A 426 -1.24 -9.79 -39.01
N ARG A 427 -2.49 -10.16 -38.71
CA ARG A 427 -3.31 -10.90 -39.67
C ARG A 427 -3.72 -9.96 -40.82
N PRO A 428 -3.41 -10.30 -42.09
CA PRO A 428 -3.81 -9.46 -43.20
C PRO A 428 -5.34 -9.38 -43.29
N PRO A 429 -5.89 -8.25 -43.76
CA PRO A 429 -7.31 -8.12 -44.00
C PRO A 429 -7.76 -9.24 -44.94
N ALA A 430 -8.61 -10.15 -44.46
CA ALA A 430 -9.14 -11.23 -45.28
C ALA A 430 -9.75 -10.64 -46.56
N ASN A 431 -9.37 -11.18 -47.73
CA ASN A 431 -9.96 -10.80 -49.01
C ASN A 431 -11.49 -10.88 -48.88
N ARG A 432 -12.14 -9.71 -48.98
CA ARG A 432 -13.50 -9.34 -48.53
C ARG A 432 -14.68 -10.20 -49.02
N VAL A 433 -14.46 -11.36 -49.63
CA VAL A 433 -15.49 -12.03 -50.41
C VAL A 433 -16.51 -12.77 -49.53
N GLU A 434 -16.17 -13.28 -48.33
CA GLU A 434 -17.11 -14.16 -47.59
C GLU A 434 -17.17 -14.08 -46.05
N SER A 435 -16.33 -13.30 -45.36
CA SER A 435 -16.37 -13.22 -43.88
C SER A 435 -16.94 -11.90 -43.35
N SER A 436 -17.90 -11.98 -42.42
CA SER A 436 -18.54 -10.84 -41.75
C SER A 436 -17.71 -10.23 -40.61
N LEU A 437 -16.51 -10.78 -40.34
CA LEU A 437 -15.64 -10.29 -39.28
C LEU A 437 -14.83 -9.08 -39.76
N PRO A 438 -14.67 -8.04 -38.92
CA PRO A 438 -13.82 -6.90 -39.25
C PRO A 438 -12.42 -7.38 -39.61
N SER A 439 -11.87 -6.82 -40.68
CA SER A 439 -10.69 -7.38 -41.33
C SER A 439 -9.40 -7.22 -40.52
N ASN A 440 -9.34 -6.23 -39.61
CA ASN A 440 -8.13 -5.89 -38.85
C ASN A 440 -8.38 -5.97 -37.35
N VAL A 441 -7.49 -6.66 -36.64
CA VAL A 441 -7.46 -6.70 -35.16
C VAL A 441 -6.74 -5.44 -34.67
N LEU A 442 -7.35 -4.70 -33.75
CA LEU A 442 -6.79 -3.46 -33.15
C LEU A 442 -6.30 -2.41 -34.18
N PRO A 443 -7.16 -1.90 -35.07
CA PRO A 443 -6.76 -0.98 -36.13
C PRO A 443 -6.15 0.35 -35.64
N ASN A 444 -6.35 0.72 -34.37
CA ASN A 444 -5.84 1.96 -33.78
C ASN A 444 -4.57 1.78 -32.94
N LEU A 445 -3.99 0.56 -32.91
CA LEU A 445 -2.84 0.25 -32.07
C LEU A 445 -1.60 1.04 -32.55
N CYS A 446 -1.06 1.88 -31.66
CA CYS A 446 0.16 2.65 -31.91
C CYS A 446 1.31 2.29 -30.96
N ALA A 447 1.06 1.52 -29.91
CA ALA A 447 2.11 1.03 -29.03
C ALA A 447 1.86 -0.40 -28.58
N LEU A 448 2.90 -1.24 -28.69
CA LEU A 448 2.93 -2.60 -28.20
C LEU A 448 4.17 -2.79 -27.33
N SER A 449 3.98 -3.20 -26.08
CA SER A 449 5.07 -3.50 -25.16
C SER A 449 4.97 -4.93 -24.66
N ILE A 450 6.09 -5.64 -24.66
CA ILE A 450 6.23 -7.00 -24.12
C ILE A 450 7.31 -6.97 -23.06
N LEU A 451 7.00 -7.52 -21.89
CA LEU A 451 7.86 -7.48 -20.71
C LEU A 451 7.84 -8.82 -19.97
N ASP A 452 9.00 -9.39 -19.72
CA ASP A 452 9.23 -10.52 -18.79
C ASP A 452 8.45 -11.78 -19.17
N THR A 453 8.52 -12.17 -20.45
CA THR A 453 7.74 -13.30 -20.97
C THR A 453 8.14 -14.62 -20.31
N ARG A 454 7.14 -15.36 -19.84
CA ARG A 454 7.36 -16.66 -19.21
C ARG A 454 7.72 -17.68 -20.29
N SER A 455 9.01 -17.99 -20.42
CA SER A 455 9.59 -19.09 -21.21
C SER A 455 9.99 -18.78 -22.66
N ARG A 456 11.27 -19.09 -22.95
CA ARG A 456 11.97 -19.09 -24.25
C ARG A 456 11.99 -17.76 -24.98
N VAL A 457 13.12 -17.50 -25.61
CA VAL A 457 13.30 -16.34 -26.47
C VAL A 457 12.27 -16.37 -27.60
N LEU A 458 11.57 -15.27 -27.80
CA LEU A 458 10.60 -15.08 -28.88
C LEU A 458 11.34 -14.89 -30.20
N ASP A 459 10.72 -15.40 -31.27
CA ASP A 459 11.25 -15.32 -32.63
C ASP A 459 10.91 -13.95 -33.24
N ALA A 460 11.94 -13.17 -33.60
CA ALA A 460 11.79 -11.86 -34.22
C ALA A 460 10.97 -11.89 -35.52
N LEU A 461 10.97 -13.01 -36.26
CA LEU A 461 10.22 -13.13 -37.52
C LEU A 461 8.72 -12.90 -37.32
N VAL A 462 8.16 -13.34 -36.20
CA VAL A 462 6.73 -13.14 -35.89
C VAL A 462 6.41 -11.64 -35.75
N PHE A 463 7.35 -10.85 -35.23
CA PHE A 463 7.19 -9.40 -35.12
C PHE A 463 7.35 -8.71 -36.47
N ILE A 464 8.27 -9.17 -37.30
CA ILE A 464 8.47 -8.64 -38.65
C ILE A 464 7.22 -8.87 -39.49
N GLU A 465 6.67 -10.09 -39.49
CA GLU A 465 5.41 -10.41 -40.17
C GLU A 465 4.27 -9.47 -39.71
N MET A 466 4.19 -9.18 -38.40
CA MET A 466 3.22 -8.23 -37.86
C MET A 466 3.47 -6.81 -38.40
N LEU A 467 4.71 -6.33 -38.38
CA LEU A 467 5.06 -4.99 -38.86
C LEU A 467 4.81 -4.83 -40.37
N GLU A 468 5.15 -5.85 -41.17
CA GLU A 468 4.85 -5.90 -42.61
C GLU A 468 3.35 -5.77 -42.87
N SER A 469 2.53 -6.53 -42.14
CA SER A 469 1.07 -6.47 -42.25
C SER A 469 0.52 -5.11 -41.82
N LEU A 470 1.05 -4.51 -40.76
CA LEU A 470 0.67 -3.15 -40.33
C LEU A 470 1.04 -2.09 -41.37
N HIS A 471 2.22 -2.22 -42.01
CA HIS A 471 2.65 -1.34 -43.09
C HIS A 471 1.77 -1.49 -44.34
N ALA A 472 1.43 -2.72 -44.72
CA ALA A 472 0.56 -3.03 -45.84
C ALA A 472 -0.88 -2.54 -45.67
N ALA A 473 -1.36 -2.37 -44.42
CA ALA A 473 -2.67 -1.84 -44.12
C ALA A 473 -2.82 -0.33 -44.44
N GLY A 474 -1.72 0.37 -44.73
CA GLY A 474 -1.70 1.77 -45.13
C GLY A 474 -1.13 2.71 -44.05
N PRO A 475 -1.06 4.02 -44.34
CA PRO A 475 -0.44 4.99 -43.43
C PRO A 475 -1.21 5.09 -42.12
N GLN A 476 -0.53 4.86 -41.00
CA GLN A 476 -1.04 5.13 -39.67
C GLN A 476 -0.98 6.63 -39.35
N GLN A 477 -1.87 7.11 -38.49
CA GLN A 477 -1.87 8.52 -38.06
C GLN A 477 -0.73 8.86 -37.09
N LYS A 478 -0.07 7.86 -36.51
CA LYS A 478 0.93 8.00 -35.45
C LYS A 478 2.06 6.99 -35.66
N GLN A 479 3.26 7.34 -35.19
CA GLN A 479 4.39 6.43 -35.09
C GLN A 479 4.02 5.19 -34.28
N PHE A 480 4.35 4.01 -34.80
CA PHE A 480 4.18 2.75 -34.08
C PHE A 480 5.36 2.52 -33.13
N LEU A 481 5.10 2.25 -31.85
CA LEU A 481 6.11 1.98 -30.83
C LEU A 481 6.10 0.50 -30.48
N LEU A 482 7.21 -0.20 -30.74
CA LEU A 482 7.38 -1.60 -30.35
C LEU A 482 8.46 -1.71 -29.28
N ASN A 483 8.08 -2.11 -28.07
CA ASN A 483 9.01 -2.41 -26.99
C ASN A 483 9.01 -3.92 -26.71
N THR A 484 10.15 -4.58 -26.85
CA THR A 484 10.27 -6.04 -26.66
C THR A 484 11.21 -6.44 -25.52
N ASN A 485 11.87 -5.47 -24.87
CA ASN A 485 12.86 -5.69 -23.82
C ASN A 485 13.82 -6.85 -24.19
N SER A 486 14.15 -7.76 -23.26
CA SER A 486 15.08 -8.88 -23.48
C SER A 486 14.37 -10.16 -23.95
N ASP A 487 13.08 -10.08 -24.25
CA ASP A 487 12.24 -11.25 -24.52
C ASP A 487 12.37 -11.77 -25.95
N VAL A 488 12.97 -10.99 -26.86
CA VAL A 488 13.07 -11.29 -28.29
C VAL A 488 14.54 -11.33 -28.71
N ASP A 489 14.94 -12.38 -29.43
CA ASP A 489 16.24 -12.43 -30.09
C ASP A 489 16.11 -11.68 -31.41
N TRP A 490 16.86 -10.60 -31.56
CA TRP A 490 16.88 -9.80 -32.78
C TRP A 490 18.16 -10.10 -33.56
N PRO A 491 18.20 -11.17 -34.37
CA PRO A 491 19.36 -11.48 -35.18
C PRO A 491 19.59 -10.40 -36.26
N SER A 492 20.81 -10.33 -36.79
CA SER A 492 21.20 -9.23 -37.69
C SER A 492 20.39 -9.19 -39.00
N ASP A 493 19.92 -10.33 -39.48
CA ASP A 493 19.01 -10.44 -40.62
C ASP A 493 17.63 -9.83 -40.32
N ALA A 494 17.03 -10.16 -39.16
CA ALA A 494 15.78 -9.57 -38.70
C ALA A 494 15.87 -8.03 -38.56
N LEU A 495 16.98 -7.51 -38.04
CA LEU A 495 17.23 -6.07 -37.98
C LEU A 495 17.36 -5.44 -39.38
N GLY A 496 17.93 -6.17 -40.34
CA GLY A 496 17.98 -5.75 -41.74
C GLY A 496 16.59 -5.63 -42.38
N GLU A 497 15.67 -6.55 -42.07
CA GLU A 497 14.28 -6.50 -42.53
C GLU A 497 13.51 -5.32 -41.90
N VAL A 498 13.69 -5.08 -40.60
CA VAL A 498 13.15 -3.87 -39.94
C VAL A 498 13.67 -2.60 -40.61
N GLN A 499 14.96 -2.55 -40.93
CA GLN A 499 15.54 -1.39 -41.61
C GLN A 499 14.96 -1.21 -43.01
N ALA A 500 14.69 -2.30 -43.74
CA ALA A 500 14.03 -2.24 -45.03
C ALA A 500 12.61 -1.66 -44.93
N LEU A 501 11.85 -2.01 -43.87
CA LEU A 501 10.52 -1.43 -43.59
C LEU A 501 10.60 0.06 -43.26
N LEU A 502 11.60 0.49 -42.48
CA LEU A 502 11.82 1.92 -42.21
C LEU A 502 12.12 2.68 -43.50
N LEU A 503 12.96 2.13 -44.38
CA LEU A 503 13.31 2.71 -45.67
C LEU A 503 12.13 2.73 -46.66
N SER A 504 11.15 1.82 -46.52
CA SER A 504 9.90 1.85 -47.30
C SER A 504 8.89 2.88 -46.79
N GLY A 505 9.23 3.62 -45.73
CA GLY A 505 8.42 4.71 -45.17
C GLY A 505 7.51 4.29 -44.01
N MET A 506 7.76 3.13 -43.39
CA MET A 506 7.09 2.78 -42.13
C MET A 506 7.61 3.66 -40.99
N ASP A 507 6.71 4.35 -40.29
CA ASP A 507 7.07 5.12 -39.08
C ASP A 507 6.98 4.23 -37.84
N VAL A 508 8.08 3.52 -37.54
CA VAL A 508 8.18 2.63 -36.38
C VAL A 508 9.41 2.94 -35.53
N LYS A 509 9.26 2.89 -34.22
CA LYS A 509 10.37 2.91 -33.25
C LYS A 509 10.40 1.61 -32.48
N ILE A 510 11.50 0.87 -32.61
CA ILE A 510 11.70 -0.40 -31.90
C ILE A 510 12.72 -0.19 -30.77
N THR A 511 12.32 -0.55 -29.54
CA THR A 511 13.21 -0.61 -28.37
C THR A 511 13.32 -2.04 -27.87
N PHE A 512 14.55 -2.50 -27.66
CA PHE A 512 14.87 -3.83 -27.15
C PHE A 512 16.12 -3.77 -26.28
N THR A 513 16.31 -4.76 -25.42
CA THR A 513 17.52 -4.89 -24.60
C THR A 513 18.30 -6.12 -25.03
N HIS A 514 19.61 -5.97 -25.13
CA HIS A 514 20.52 -7.07 -25.44
C HIS A 514 21.69 -7.02 -24.46
N GLY A 515 21.73 -7.99 -23.53
CA GLY A 515 22.59 -7.90 -22.35
C GLY A 515 22.19 -6.71 -21.45
N ASP A 516 23.18 -5.98 -20.94
CA ASP A 516 22.98 -4.81 -20.08
C ASP A 516 22.72 -3.50 -20.87
N SER A 517 22.57 -3.59 -22.20
CA SER A 517 22.43 -2.42 -23.09
C SER A 517 21.06 -2.34 -23.73
N THR A 518 20.47 -1.14 -23.72
CA THR A 518 19.22 -0.82 -24.42
C THR A 518 19.53 -0.27 -25.80
N PHE A 519 18.96 -0.88 -26.84
CA PHE A 519 19.10 -0.45 -28.23
C PHE A 519 17.78 0.16 -28.71
N SER A 520 17.89 1.17 -29.57
CA SER A 520 16.75 1.75 -30.27
C SER A 520 17.07 1.93 -31.74
N VAL A 521 16.18 1.51 -32.62
CA VAL A 521 16.27 1.83 -34.05
C VAL A 521 15.46 3.12 -34.27
N PRO A 522 16.10 4.27 -34.53
CA PRO A 522 15.39 5.53 -34.73
C PRO A 522 14.67 5.54 -36.09
N SER A 523 13.52 6.22 -36.15
CA SER A 523 12.88 6.57 -37.41
C SER A 523 13.75 7.57 -38.17
N GLY A 524 14.02 7.31 -39.45
CA GLY A 524 14.83 8.15 -40.33
C GLY A 524 14.12 9.39 -40.85
#